data_AF-R7SZH9-F1
#
_entry.id   AF-R7SZH9-F1
#
_cell.length_a   1.000
_cell.length_b   1.000
_cell.length_c   1.000
_cell.angle_alpha   90.00
_cell.angle_beta   90.00
_cell.angle_gamma   90.00
#
_symmetry.space_group_name_H-M   'P 1'
#
loop_
_entity.id
_entity.type
_entity.pdbx_description
1 polymer ?
#
loop_
_entity_poly.entity_id
_entity_poly.type
_entity_poly.pdbx_seq_one_letter_code
_entity_poly.pdbx_strand_id
1 'polypeptide(L)' 'IALQNEDTAEDAIVITALNVAPFCCHADLMTMTRPELLQVASILNAKLPRALHIDVSPSCSDVAIRYAIELLV' A
#
# COMPACT_ATOMS: atom_id res chain seq x y z
N ILE A 1 -12.20 6.54 2.98
CA ILE A 1 -11.59 6.41 1.63
C ILE A 1 -11.62 4.94 1.26
N ALA A 2 -11.69 4.57 -0.02
CA ALA A 2 -11.69 3.16 -0.42
C ALA A 2 -10.63 2.93 -1.50
N LEU A 3 -9.89 1.83 -1.39
CA LEU A 3 -9.04 1.31 -2.45
C LEU A 3 -9.84 0.31 -3.28
N GLN A 4 -9.73 0.39 -4.60
CA GLN A 4 -10.35 -0.55 -5.53
C GLN A 4 -9.24 -1.31 -6.24
N ASN A 5 -9.23 -2.62 -6.09
CA ASN A 5 -8.26 -3.50 -6.74
C ASN A 5 -9.01 -4.52 -7.59
N GLU A 6 -8.48 -4.84 -8.77
CA GLU A 6 -8.98 -5.91 -9.61
C GLU A 6 -8.37 -7.23 -9.16
N ASP A 7 -9.22 -8.23 -8.94
CA ASP A 7 -8.82 -9.62 -8.81
C ASP A 7 -9.11 -10.32 -10.14
N THR A 8 -8.10 -10.38 -10.99
CA THR A 8 -8.21 -10.99 -12.32
C THR A 8 -8.40 -12.50 -12.27
N ALA A 9 -8.05 -13.17 -11.16
CA ALA A 9 -8.20 -14.61 -11.04
C ALA A 9 -9.67 -15.00 -10.85
N GLU A 10 -10.41 -14.19 -10.08
CA GLU A 10 -11.82 -14.42 -9.76
C GLU A 10 -12.78 -13.51 -10.56
N ASP A 11 -12.27 -12.73 -11.52
CA ASP A 11 -13.03 -11.71 -12.28
C ASP A 11 -13.84 -10.78 -11.34
N ALA A 12 -13.19 -10.31 -10.28
CA ALA A 12 -13.83 -9.61 -9.18
C ALA A 12 -13.18 -8.26 -8.86
N ILE A 13 -13.92 -7.41 -8.17
CA ILE A 13 -13.42 -6.14 -7.65
C ILE A 13 -13.35 -6.22 -6.13
N VAL A 14 -12.15 -6.01 -5.59
CA VAL A 14 -11.89 -5.96 -4.15
C VAL A 14 -11.91 -4.50 -3.69
N ILE A 15 -12.91 -4.16 -2.88
CA ILE A 15 -13.00 -2.85 -2.23
C ILE A 15 -12.47 -2.94 -0.81
N THR A 16 -11.37 -2.23 -0.53
CA THR A 16 -10.81 -2.11 0.82
C THR A 16 -11.12 -0.74 1.40
N ALA A 17 -11.95 -0.70 2.45
CA ALA A 17 -12.28 0.54 3.13
C ALA A 17 -11.16 0.97 4.10
N LEU A 18 -10.72 2.22 3.96
CA LEU A 18 -9.75 2.88 4.83
C LEU A 18 -10.44 3.96 5.67
N ASN A 19 -10.15 3.94 6.97
CA ASN A 19 -10.65 4.93 7.92
C ASN A 19 -10.06 6.32 7.65
N VAL A 20 -8.79 6.37 7.24
CA VAL A 20 -8.02 7.58 6.93
C VAL A 20 -7.11 7.33 5.73
N ALA A 21 -6.71 8.38 5.02
CA ALA A 21 -5.66 8.28 4.02
C ALA A 21 -4.33 7.96 4.73
N PRO A 22 -3.53 6.99 4.24
CA PRO A 22 -2.25 6.66 4.87
C PRO A 22 -1.20 7.77 4.69
N PHE A 23 -1.36 8.62 3.68
CA PHE A 23 -0.51 9.77 3.36
C PHE A 23 -1.33 10.85 2.63
N CYS A 24 -0.80 12.07 2.52
CA CYS A 24 -1.60 13.21 2.04
C CYS A 24 -1.57 13.40 0.51
N CYS A 25 -0.48 13.05 -0.17
CA CYS A 25 -0.34 13.13 -1.63
C CYS A 25 0.86 12.31 -2.14
N HIS A 26 0.98 12.15 -3.46
CA HIS A 26 2.13 11.47 -4.08
C HIS A 26 3.48 12.16 -3.79
N ALA A 27 3.51 13.50 -3.74
CA ALA A 27 4.75 14.22 -3.44
C ALA A 27 5.30 13.91 -2.04
N ASP A 28 4.41 13.75 -1.05
CA ASP A 28 4.73 13.32 0.31
C ASP A 28 5.39 11.92 0.29
N LEU A 29 4.74 10.96 -0.37
CA LEU A 29 5.22 9.59 -0.54
C LEU A 29 6.63 9.52 -1.17
N MET A 30 6.93 10.38 -2.15
CA MET A 30 8.25 10.45 -2.80
C MET A 30 9.36 10.92 -1.85
N THR A 31 9.01 11.70 -0.82
CA THR A 31 9.97 12.23 0.16
C THR A 31 10.09 11.41 1.44
N MET A 32 9.20 10.43 1.64
CA MET A 32 9.18 9.61 2.85
C MET A 32 10.48 8.83 3.06
N THR A 33 10.92 8.85 4.32
CA THR A 33 11.99 8.01 4.86
C THR A 33 11.52 6.55 4.99
N ARG A 34 12.46 5.61 5.14
CA ARG A 34 12.12 4.19 5.32
C ARG A 34 11.14 3.93 6.47
N PRO A 35 11.30 4.50 7.69
CA PRO A 35 10.34 4.29 8.77
C PRO A 35 8.92 4.75 8.41
N GLU A 36 8.78 5.86 7.70
CA GLU A 36 7.48 6.38 7.24
C GLU A 36 6.86 5.45 6.19
N LEU A 37 7.65 4.97 5.22
CA LEU A 37 7.19 3.98 4.24
C LEU A 37 6.71 2.69 4.91
N LEU A 38 7.45 2.19 5.91
CA LEU A 38 7.08 0.99 6.67
C LEU A 38 5.79 1.20 7.47
N GLN A 39 5.58 2.39 8.03
CA GLN A 39 4.36 2.74 8.74
C GLN A 39 3.15 2.75 7.79
N VAL A 40 3.27 3.38 6.63
CA VAL A 40 2.22 3.38 5.58
C VAL A 40 1.90 1.96 5.14
N ALA A 41 2.93 1.18 4.80
CA ALA A 41 2.76 -0.21 4.38
C ALA A 41 2.10 -1.07 5.48
N SER A 42 2.42 -0.84 6.75
CA SER A 42 1.78 -1.52 7.89
C SER A 42 0.29 -1.18 8.00
N ILE A 43 -0.08 0.09 7.87
CA ILE A 43 -1.49 0.54 7.90
C ILE A 43 -2.28 -0.11 6.75
N LEU A 44 -1.69 -0.15 5.54
CA LEU A 44 -2.28 -0.79 4.37
C LEU A 44 -2.42 -2.30 4.57
N ASN A 45 -1.35 -3.00 4.95
CA ASN A 45 -1.36 -4.46 5.18
C ASN A 45 -2.33 -4.89 6.30
N ALA A 46 -2.62 -4.02 7.27
CA ALA A 46 -3.63 -4.28 8.30
C ALA A 46 -5.07 -4.32 7.76
N LYS A 47 -5.30 -3.77 6.56
CA LYS A 47 -6.63 -3.71 5.91
C LYS A 47 -6.71 -4.53 4.63
N LEU A 48 -5.59 -4.68 3.92
CA LEU A 48 -5.53 -5.40 2.66
C LEU A 48 -5.68 -6.91 2.84
N PRO A 49 -6.28 -7.61 1.87
CA PRO A 49 -6.19 -9.06 1.77
C PRO A 49 -4.72 -9.48 1.66
N ARG A 50 -4.41 -10.66 2.18
CA ARG A 50 -3.03 -11.17 2.23
C ARG A 50 -2.34 -11.22 0.85
N ALA A 51 -3.10 -11.46 -0.21
CA ALA A 51 -2.58 -11.48 -1.59
C ALA A 51 -2.06 -10.12 -2.07
N LEU A 52 -2.51 -9.02 -1.46
CA LEU A 52 -2.14 -7.64 -1.79
C LEU A 52 -1.18 -7.03 -0.75
N HIS A 53 -0.61 -7.84 0.15
CA HIS A 53 0.31 -7.33 1.15
C HIS A 53 1.62 -6.83 0.52
N ILE A 54 2.03 -5.65 0.93
CA ILE A 54 3.31 -5.04 0.57
C ILE A 54 4.42 -5.77 1.31
N ASP A 55 5.47 -6.22 0.60
CA ASP A 55 6.66 -6.77 1.24
C ASP A 55 7.45 -5.67 1.96
N VAL A 56 7.60 -5.84 3.27
CA VAL A 56 8.33 -4.94 4.17
C VAL A 56 9.58 -5.61 4.77
N SER A 57 10.04 -6.70 4.15
CA SER A 57 11.25 -7.42 4.58
C SER A 57 12.47 -6.49 4.65
N PRO A 58 13.45 -6.76 5.54
CA PRO A 58 14.67 -5.95 5.63
C PRO A 58 15.46 -5.88 4.32
N SER A 59 15.33 -6.89 3.46
CA SER A 59 15.94 -6.96 2.13
C SER A 59 15.21 -6.11 1.07
N CYS A 60 13.94 -5.75 1.31
CA CYS A 60 13.16 -4.94 0.38
C CYS A 60 13.67 -3.50 0.38
N SER A 61 13.91 -2.92 -0.79
CA SER A 61 14.41 -1.55 -0.92
C SER A 61 13.30 -0.51 -0.70
N ASP A 62 13.67 0.70 -0.28
CA ASP A 62 12.70 1.79 -0.09
C ASP A 62 11.94 2.11 -1.38
N VAL A 63 12.62 1.98 -2.54
CA VAL A 63 12.02 2.17 -3.86
C VAL A 63 10.96 1.12 -4.15
N ALA A 64 11.22 -0.15 -3.81
CA ALA A 64 10.26 -1.23 -4.01
C ALA A 64 9.02 -1.09 -3.10
N ILE A 65 9.22 -0.71 -1.83
CA ILE A 65 8.11 -0.44 -0.91
C ILE A 65 7.26 0.72 -1.43
N ARG A 66 7.90 1.82 -1.85
CA ARG A 66 7.21 2.99 -2.41
C ARG A 66 6.41 2.62 -3.65
N TYR A 67 7.02 1.91 -4.58
CA TYR A 67 6.38 1.46 -5.82
C TYR A 67 5.16 0.57 -5.54
N ALA A 68 5.26 -0.34 -4.56
CA ALA A 68 4.13 -1.17 -4.16
C ALA A 68 2.98 -0.36 -3.55
N ILE A 69 3.27 0.68 -2.76
CA ILE A 69 2.27 1.61 -2.24
C ILE A 69 1.58 2.37 -3.39
N GLU A 70 2.36 2.82 -4.39
CA GLU A 70 1.83 3.54 -5.56
C GLU A 70 0.90 2.68 -6.42
N LEU A 71 1.19 1.39 -6.58
CA LEU A 71 0.33 0.49 -7.36
C LEU A 71 -1.04 0.24 -6.72
N LEU A 72 -1.18 0.48 -5.41
CA LEU A 72 -2.40 0.22 -4.67
C LEU A 72 -3.35 1.44 -4.58
N VAL A 73 -2.88 2.65 -4.92
CA VAL A 73 -3.57 3.92 -4.65
C VAL A 73 -3.89 4.68 -5.94
#